data_AF-A0A165YPI2-F1
#
_entry.id   AF-A0A165YPI2-F1
#
_cell.length_a   1.000
_cell.length_b   1.000
_cell.length_c   1.000
_cell.angle_alpha   90.00
_cell.angle_beta   90.00
_cell.angle_gamma   90.00
#
_symmetry.space_group_name_H-M   'P 1'
#
loop_
_entity.id
_entity.type
_entity.pdbx_description
1 polymer ?
#
loop_
_entity_poly.entity_id
_entity_poly.type
_entity_poly.pdbx_seq_one_letter_code
_entity_poly.pdbx_strand_id
1 'polypeptide(L)'
;VLKHCSVYVDVRGPEGDDQGAWFVDTLKLLGARVQARLGSACTHIVFRGGGAGTLQRYTTLPDPRPAVVGVGWVVGCAEQVKALETGPYAVDV
;
A
#
# COMPACT_ATOMS: atom_id res chain seq x y z
N VAL A 1 -0.93 -10.40 11.45
CA VAL A 1 -2.07 -10.76 10.57
C VAL A 1 -1.79 -10.54 9.10
N LEU A 2 -0.88 -9.65 8.72
CA LEU A 2 -0.49 -9.39 7.33
C LEU A 2 0.82 -10.09 6.91
N LYS A 3 1.12 -11.28 7.46
CA LYS A 3 2.44 -11.95 7.31
C LYS A 3 2.83 -12.30 5.86
N HIS A 4 1.85 -12.38 4.96
CA HIS A 4 2.05 -12.67 3.54
C HIS A 4 1.98 -11.42 2.66
N CYS A 5 1.79 -10.25 3.25
CA CYS A 5 1.72 -8.99 2.52
C CYS A 5 3.12 -8.40 2.35
N SER A 6 3.46 -8.07 1.11
CA SER A 6 4.64 -7.29 0.73
C SER A 6 4.13 -5.97 0.16
N VAL A 7 4.32 -4.88 0.90
CA VAL A 7 3.56 -3.65 0.72
C VAL A 7 4.48 -2.49 0.35
N TYR A 8 4.14 -1.76 -0.70
CA TYR A 8 4.72 -0.46 -0.99
C TYR A 8 3.75 0.64 -0.53
N VAL A 9 4.27 1.72 0.05
CA VAL A 9 3.45 2.83 0.56
C VAL A 9 3.85 4.10 -0.18
N ASP A 10 2.88 4.74 -0.84
CA ASP A 10 3.02 6.07 -1.43
C ASP A 10 1.80 6.91 -1.04
N VAL A 11 1.93 7.57 0.10
CA VAL A 11 0.90 8.40 0.69
C VAL A 11 1.48 9.80 0.84
N ARG A 12 0.93 10.74 0.07
CA ARG A 12 1.37 12.13 0.05
C ARG A 12 0.28 13.07 0.54
N GLY A 13 0.70 14.17 1.14
CA GLY A 13 -0.17 15.30 1.42
C GLY A 13 -0.43 16.14 0.16
N PRO A 14 -1.34 17.14 0.24
CA PRO A 14 -1.65 18.03 -0.89
C PRO A 14 -0.43 18.80 -1.41
N GLU A 15 0.57 19.04 -0.57
CA GLU A 15 1.81 19.74 -0.93
C GLU A 15 2.90 18.78 -1.46
N GLY A 16 2.60 17.49 -1.59
CA GLY A 16 3.53 16.45 -2.05
C GLY A 16 4.49 15.93 -0.97
N ASP A 17 4.31 16.35 0.28
CA ASP A 17 5.05 15.86 1.44
C ASP A 17 4.73 14.39 1.75
N ASP A 18 5.71 13.66 2.31
CA ASP A 18 5.55 12.25 2.65
C ASP A 18 4.71 12.09 3.93
N GLN A 19 3.57 11.42 3.81
CA GLN A 19 2.64 11.12 4.90
C GLN A 19 2.50 9.60 5.11
N GLY A 20 3.45 8.81 4.61
CA GLY A 20 3.45 7.36 4.66
C GLY A 20 3.96 6.73 5.96
N ALA A 21 4.73 7.48 6.76
CA ALA A 21 5.49 6.94 7.89
C ALA A 21 4.64 6.14 8.89
N TRP A 22 3.50 6.70 9.32
CA TRP A 22 2.59 6.00 10.24
C TRP A 22 2.07 4.68 9.66
N PHE A 23 1.67 4.67 8.38
CA PHE A 23 1.18 3.46 7.70
C PHE A 23 2.26 2.39 7.60
N VAL A 24 3.51 2.79 7.31
CA VAL A 24 4.66 1.88 7.27
C VAL A 24 4.84 1.17 8.61
N ASP A 25 4.79 1.91 9.72
CA ASP A 25 5.00 1.34 11.05
C ASP A 25 3.84 0.45 11.47
N THR A 26 2.60 0.86 11.20
CA THR A 26 1.41 0.03 11.45
C THR A 26 1.44 -1.27 10.64
N LEU A 27 1.80 -1.22 9.36
CA LEU A 27 1.91 -2.41 8.51
C LEU A 27 2.97 -3.40 9.03
N LYS A 28 4.14 -2.89 9.45
CA LYS A 28 5.19 -3.70 10.07
C LYS A 28 4.70 -4.33 11.37
N LEU A 29 4.00 -3.58 12.23
CA LEU A 29 3.43 -4.09 13.48
C LEU A 29 2.44 -5.23 13.22
N LEU A 30 1.63 -5.13 12.16
CA LEU A 30 0.70 -6.18 11.74
C LEU A 30 1.39 -7.37 11.04
N GLY A 31 2.70 -7.30 10.81
CA GLY A 31 3.54 -8.37 10.28
C GLY A 31 3.78 -8.32 8.77
N ALA A 32 3.41 -7.24 8.08
CA ALA A 32 3.70 -7.07 6.66
C ALA A 32 5.18 -6.75 6.42
N ARG A 33 5.69 -7.17 5.26
CA ARG A 33 6.98 -6.72 4.75
C ARG A 33 6.79 -5.42 3.98
N VAL A 34 7.30 -4.30 4.49
CA VAL A 34 7.22 -3.02 3.78
C VAL A 34 8.45 -2.84 2.88
N GLN A 35 8.23 -2.60 1.59
CA GLN A 35 9.25 -2.41 0.58
C GLN A 35 9.57 -0.92 0.42
N ALA A 36 10.85 -0.58 0.33
CA ALA A 36 11.30 0.79 0.06
C ALA A 36 11.08 1.23 -1.41
N ARG A 37 10.89 0.27 -2.32
CA ARG A 37 10.69 0.52 -3.76
C ARG A 37 9.60 -0.39 -4.29
N LEU A 38 8.81 0.13 -5.24
CA LEU A 38 7.82 -0.66 -5.95
C LEU A 38 8.49 -1.65 -6.93
N GLY A 39 8.13 -2.93 -6.82
CA GLY A 39 8.63 -4.00 -7.68
C GLY A 39 7.71 -5.21 -7.69
N SER A 40 8.07 -6.23 -8.50
CA SER A 40 7.28 -7.44 -8.72
C SER A 40 7.03 -8.28 -7.47
N ALA A 41 7.83 -8.10 -6.42
CA ALA A 41 7.61 -8.75 -5.13
C ALA A 41 6.52 -8.07 -4.27
N CYS A 42 5.94 -6.96 -4.70
CA CYS A 42 4.85 -6.29 -3.98
C CYS A 42 3.52 -7.00 -4.25
N THR A 43 2.77 -7.28 -3.19
CA THR A 43 1.40 -7.76 -3.28
C THR A 43 0.38 -6.64 -3.12
N HIS A 44 0.76 -5.54 -2.46
CA HIS A 44 -0.10 -4.38 -2.23
C HIS A 44 0.65 -3.06 -2.45
N ILE A 45 -0.07 -2.05 -2.91
CA ILE A 45 0.35 -0.64 -2.93
C ILE A 45 -0.68 0.15 -2.12
N VAL A 46 -0.26 0.78 -1.04
CA VAL A 46 -1.08 1.76 -0.31
C VAL A 46 -0.88 3.12 -0.95
N PHE A 47 -1.92 3.67 -1.55
CA PHE A 47 -1.86 4.86 -2.37
C PHE A 47 -2.85 5.95 -1.90
N ARG A 48 -2.36 7.18 -1.73
CA ARG A 48 -3.19 8.38 -1.55
C ARG A 48 -2.39 9.60 -1.98
N GLY A 49 -2.85 10.31 -3.01
CA GLY A 49 -2.14 11.50 -3.52
C GLY A 49 -0.72 11.20 -4.01
N GLY A 50 -0.37 9.93 -4.24
CA GLY A 50 1.00 9.50 -4.54
C GLY A 50 1.52 10.04 -5.88
N GLY A 51 2.81 9.90 -6.11
CA GLY A 51 3.49 10.52 -7.25
C GLY A 51 3.18 9.83 -8.58
N ALA A 52 3.24 10.60 -9.68
CA ALA A 52 3.09 10.07 -11.04
C ALA A 52 4.07 8.92 -11.35
N GLY A 53 5.26 8.93 -10.72
CA GLY A 53 6.25 7.86 -10.84
C GLY A 53 5.77 6.51 -10.32
N THR A 54 4.93 6.48 -9.27
CA THR A 54 4.36 5.24 -8.73
C THR A 54 3.39 4.62 -9.72
N LEU A 55 2.50 5.42 -10.31
CA LEU A 55 1.54 4.96 -11.32
C LEU A 55 2.24 4.48 -12.59
N GLN A 56 3.20 5.25 -13.10
CA GLN A 56 4.00 4.84 -14.26
C GLN A 56 4.76 3.53 -14.00
N ARG A 57 5.30 3.35 -12.79
CA ARG A 57 5.96 2.10 -12.43
C ARG A 57 4.95 0.95 -12.34
N TYR A 58 3.79 1.18 -11.75
CA TYR A 58 2.71 0.19 -11.65
C TYR A 58 2.28 -0.34 -13.03
N THR A 59 2.15 0.53 -14.03
CA THR A 59 1.75 0.11 -15.39
C THR A 59 2.74 -0.83 -16.07
N THR A 60 3.99 -0.85 -15.61
CA THR A 60 5.07 -1.72 -16.14
C THR A 60 5.23 -3.05 -15.40
N LEU A 61 4.50 -3.27 -14.30
CA LEU A 61 4.62 -4.51 -13.54
C LEU A 61 3.93 -5.68 -14.28
N PRO A 62 4.53 -6.89 -14.23
CA PRO A 62 3.92 -8.09 -14.79
C PRO A 62 2.72 -8.54 -13.94
N ASP A 63 1.87 -9.38 -14.54
CA ASP A 63 0.78 -10.03 -13.81
C ASP A 63 1.28 -11.18 -12.91
N PRO A 64 0.61 -11.44 -11.77
CA PRO A 64 -0.47 -10.63 -11.21
C PRO A 64 0.07 -9.32 -10.60
N ARG A 65 -0.57 -8.20 -10.95
CA ARG A 65 -0.22 -6.89 -10.39
C ARG A 65 -0.58 -6.78 -8.90
N PRO A 66 0.16 -5.97 -8.13
CA PRO A 66 -0.21 -5.67 -6.75
C PRO A 66 -1.60 -5.04 -6.67
N ALA A 67 -2.35 -5.33 -5.62
CA ALA A 67 -3.60 -4.62 -5.34
C ALA A 67 -3.29 -3.17 -4.94
N VAL A 68 -3.95 -2.20 -5.58
CA VAL A 68 -3.81 -0.79 -5.21
C VAL A 68 -4.96 -0.39 -4.31
N VAL A 69 -4.64 -0.01 -3.08
CA VAL A 69 -5.62 0.25 -2.01
C VAL A 69 -5.40 1.61 -1.35
N GLY A 70 -6.48 2.18 -0.84
CA GLY A 70 -6.43 3.41 -0.06
C GLY A 70 -5.96 3.16 1.38
N VAL A 71 -5.65 4.26 2.07
CA VAL A 71 -5.22 4.25 3.48
C VAL A 71 -6.21 3.56 4.44
N GLY A 72 -7.51 3.55 4.09
CA GLY A 72 -8.55 2.89 4.87
C GLY A 72 -8.35 1.38 5.04
N TRP A 73 -7.68 0.71 4.09
CA TRP A 73 -7.37 -0.71 4.22
C TRP A 73 -6.41 -0.97 5.39
N VAL A 74 -5.39 -0.12 5.54
CA VAL A 74 -4.41 -0.22 6.64
C VAL A 74 -5.11 0.03 7.98
N VAL A 75 -5.93 1.08 8.05
CA VAL A 75 -6.71 1.43 9.25
C VAL A 75 -7.61 0.26 9.66
N GLY A 76 -8.41 -0.28 8.72
CA GLY A 76 -9.30 -1.39 9.00
C GLY A 76 -8.56 -2.67 9.43
N CYS A 77 -7.43 -3.00 8.80
CA CYS A 77 -6.60 -4.14 9.21
C CYS A 77 -6.03 -3.97 10.62
N ALA A 78 -5.70 -2.73 11.01
CA ALA A 78 -5.19 -2.41 12.34
C ALA A 78 -6.28 -2.49 13.41
N GLU A 79 -7.44 -1.87 13.16
CA GLU A 79 -8.57 -1.84 14.09
C GLU A 79 -9.14 -3.23 14.35
N GLN A 80 -9.26 -4.05 13.31
CA GLN A 80 -9.84 -5.40 13.42
C GLN A 80 -8.80 -6.47 13.72
N VAL A 81 -7.51 -6.11 13.73
CA VAL A 81 -6.38 -7.04 13.82
C VAL A 81 -6.61 -8.24 12.88
N LYS A 82 -6.84 -7.93 11.60
CA LYS A 82 -7.24 -8.92 10.59
C LYS A 82 -6.69 -8.55 9.22
N ALA A 83 -6.39 -9.55 8.39
CA ALA A 83 -6.17 -9.32 6.97
C ALA A 83 -7.52 -9.11 6.28
N LEU A 84 -7.82 -7.86 5.91
CA LEU A 84 -9.05 -7.52 5.22
C LEU A 84 -8.90 -7.68 3.70
N GLU A 85 -10.01 -7.95 3.03
CA GLU A 85 -10.10 -7.93 1.58
C GLU A 85 -9.76 -6.54 1.02
N THR A 86 -9.15 -6.50 -0.16
CA THR A 86 -8.68 -5.26 -0.78
C THR A 86 -9.75 -4.55 -1.59
N GLY A 87 -10.72 -5.28 -2.16
CA GLY A 87 -11.74 -4.76 -3.06
C GLY A 87 -12.51 -3.53 -2.55
N PRO A 88 -13.03 -3.52 -1.29
CA PRO A 88 -13.73 -2.37 -0.73
C PRO A 88 -12.87 -1.11 -0.55
N TYR A 89 -11.55 -1.26 -0.63
CA TYR A 89 -10.57 -0.19 -0.45
C TYR A 89 -9.79 0.09 -1.74
N ALA A 90 -10.18 -0.50 -2.87
CA ALA A 90 -9.52 -0.31 -4.14
C ALA A 90 -9.52 1.17 -4.53
N VAL A 91 -8.38 1.63 -5.06
CA VAL A 91 -8.25 2.98 -5.61
C VAL A 91 -8.20 2.88 -7.13
N ASP A 92 -8.95 3.76 -7.79
CA ASP A 92 -8.90 3.89 -9.24
C ASP A 92 -7.59 4.57 -9.64
N VAL A 93 -6.82 3.93 -10.52
CA VAL A 93 -5.43 4.27 -10.87
C VAL A 93 -5.14 4.17 -12.35
#